data_AF-A0A533Q6Z5-F1
#
_entry.id   AF-A0A533Q6Z5-F1
#
_cell.length_a   1.000
_cell.length_b   1.000
_cell.length_c   1.000
_cell.angle_alpha   90.00
_cell.angle_beta   90.00
_cell.angle_gamma   90.00
#
_symmetry.space_group_name_H-M   'P 1'
#
loop_
_entity.id
_entity.type
_entity.pdbx_description
1 polymer ?
#
loop_
_entity_poly.entity_id
_entity_poly.type
_entity_poly.pdbx_seq_one_letter_code
_entity_poly.pdbx_strand_id
1 'polypeptide(L)'
;MSEKPFAFKYHGWVGIGLICFVEFCLFIQHRVSFAYRVSIWTTPLCWLGYVMFLDAVIFKLKGNSLLCNRRREFYIQIPLSIAFWLLFEFYNLHLVNWEYQGLPKNKIELCLGMGLAFGMIMPGMFQTAELIETLRLFERFRISSLHVSNRVIYSSIVLGFFFIMAPLLISRDYAQYLFGLVWTGYVMIFEPIVYSSKGNSLLRDLEEGRLSRILSLFIAGYICGFLWEFWNYWAVSKWVYTAPFMKDVKIFEMPIAGFLGFGPFAWEYFCFYHLCKLVRQVSQTNQ
;
A
#
# COMPACT_ATOMS: atom_id res chain seq x y z
N MET A 1 20.12 -31.66 -4.30
CA MET A 1 21.19 -30.66 -4.49
C MET A 1 20.83 -29.44 -3.66
N SER A 2 21.61 -29.13 -2.63
CA SER A 2 21.43 -27.88 -1.88
C SER A 2 21.82 -26.73 -2.82
N GLU A 3 20.82 -26.01 -3.34
CA GLU A 3 21.09 -24.78 -4.06
C GLU A 3 21.88 -23.85 -3.14
N LYS A 4 23.03 -23.36 -3.62
CA LYS A 4 23.78 -22.36 -2.88
C LYS A 4 22.86 -21.16 -2.64
N PRO A 5 22.71 -20.67 -1.40
CA PRO A 5 21.84 -19.55 -1.12
C PRO A 5 22.31 -18.34 -1.93
N PHE A 6 21.38 -17.62 -2.55
CA PHE A 6 21.70 -16.41 -3.31
C PHE A 6 22.33 -15.37 -2.38
N ALA A 7 23.33 -14.63 -2.88
CA ALA A 7 23.98 -13.60 -2.09
C ALA A 7 23.01 -12.44 -1.79
N PHE A 8 23.05 -11.93 -0.56
CA PHE A 8 22.33 -10.73 -0.16
C PHE A 8 22.85 -9.52 -0.94
N LYS A 9 21.95 -8.74 -1.55
CA LYS A 9 22.33 -7.64 -2.43
C LYS A 9 22.76 -6.40 -1.65
N TYR A 10 23.72 -5.65 -2.19
CA TYR A 10 24.30 -4.45 -1.57
C TYR A 10 23.25 -3.39 -1.23
N HIS A 11 22.24 -3.19 -2.10
CA HIS A 11 21.18 -2.22 -1.85
C HIS A 11 20.39 -2.55 -0.57
N GLY A 12 20.33 -3.82 -0.14
CA GLY A 12 19.68 -4.17 1.13
C GLY A 12 20.42 -3.60 2.34
N TRP A 13 21.75 -3.61 2.33
CA TRP A 13 22.57 -2.97 3.36
C TRP A 13 22.42 -1.45 3.35
N VAL A 14 22.36 -0.85 2.16
CA VAL A 14 22.06 0.58 2.01
C VAL A 14 20.68 0.91 2.58
N GLY A 15 19.67 0.07 2.34
CA GLY A 15 18.32 0.25 2.87
C GLY A 15 18.27 0.20 4.40
N ILE A 16 18.91 -0.80 5.02
CA ILE A 16 19.05 -0.88 6.48
C ILE A 16 19.78 0.34 7.02
N GLY A 17 20.92 0.70 6.43
CA GLY A 17 21.71 1.85 6.83
C GLY A 17 20.92 3.16 6.75
N LEU A 18 20.09 3.32 5.71
CA LEU A 18 19.21 4.48 5.55
C LEU A 18 18.16 4.56 6.66
N ILE A 19 17.47 3.46 6.97
CA ILE A 19 16.49 3.41 8.07
C ILE A 19 17.20 3.75 9.39
N CYS A 20 18.29 3.06 9.72
CA CYS A 20 19.02 3.30 10.98
C CYS A 20 19.51 4.75 11.09
N PHE A 21 19.96 5.34 9.99
CA PHE A 21 20.39 6.73 9.95
C PHE A 21 19.22 7.70 10.21
N VAL A 22 18.06 7.48 9.57
CA VAL A 22 16.86 8.30 9.79
C VAL A 22 16.36 8.16 11.23
N GLU A 23 16.29 6.95 11.77
CA GLU A 23 15.90 6.69 13.17
C GLU A 23 16.86 7.37 14.16
N PHE A 24 18.16 7.34 13.88
CA PHE A 24 19.15 8.08 14.68
C PHE A 24 18.93 9.58 14.60
N CYS A 25 18.64 10.13 13.41
CA CYS A 25 18.32 11.55 13.24
C CYS A 25 17.06 11.94 14.00
N LEU A 26 16.00 11.11 13.96
CA LEU A 26 14.77 11.32 14.75
C LEU A 26 15.07 11.42 16.24
N PHE A 27 15.98 10.58 16.76
CA PHE A 27 16.33 10.60 18.18
C PHE A 27 17.01 11.92 18.61
N ILE A 28 17.84 12.51 17.75
CA ILE A 28 18.61 13.74 18.06
C ILE A 28 18.00 15.01 17.44
N GLN A 29 16.81 14.93 16.84
CA GLN A 29 16.21 16.00 16.03
C GLN A 29 16.03 17.33 16.78
N HIS A 30 15.80 17.29 18.10
CA HIS A 30 15.65 18.49 18.93
C HIS A 30 16.98 19.16 19.30
N ARG A 31 18.12 18.51 19.05
CA ARG A 31 19.46 18.98 19.42
C ARG A 31 20.29 19.41 18.21
N VAL A 32 20.03 18.84 17.03
CA VAL A 32 20.85 19.03 15.83
C VAL A 32 19.98 19.45 14.65
N SER A 33 20.25 20.64 14.09
CA SER A 33 19.47 21.22 12.98
C SER A 33 19.50 20.37 11.71
N PHE A 34 20.63 19.72 11.41
CA PHE A 34 20.73 18.76 10.31
C PHE A 34 19.81 17.55 10.52
N ALA A 35 19.77 16.99 11.74
CA ALA A 35 18.91 15.86 12.06
C ALA A 35 17.42 16.23 11.98
N TYR A 36 17.05 17.45 12.38
CA TYR A 36 15.70 17.97 12.16
C TYR A 36 15.34 18.01 10.66
N ARG A 37 16.24 18.46 9.79
CA ARG A 37 16.00 18.44 8.33
C ARG A 37 15.85 17.04 7.77
N VAL A 38 16.60 16.06 8.25
CA VAL A 38 16.41 14.65 7.86
C VAL A 38 15.06 14.14 8.37
N SER A 39 14.64 14.54 9.57
CA SER A 39 13.39 14.10 10.21
C SER A 39 12.12 14.60 9.49
N ILE A 40 12.22 15.66 8.68
CA ILE A 40 11.17 16.12 7.75
C ILE A 40 10.91 15.08 6.64
N TRP A 41 11.94 14.30 6.29
CA TRP A 41 11.93 13.31 5.21
C TRP A 41 11.79 11.87 5.71
N THR A 42 11.46 11.68 6.98
CA THR A 42 11.38 10.35 7.63
C THR A 42 10.57 9.35 6.82
N THR A 43 9.31 9.66 6.52
CA THR A 43 8.40 8.76 5.82
C THR A 43 8.96 8.30 4.47
N PRO A 44 9.28 9.18 3.50
CA PRO A 44 9.80 8.74 2.20
C PRO A 44 11.14 8.00 2.30
N LEU A 45 12.03 8.40 3.22
CA LEU A 45 13.35 7.75 3.35
C LEU A 45 13.26 6.36 4.00
N CYS A 46 12.44 6.19 5.04
CA CYS A 46 12.21 4.89 5.66
C CYS A 46 11.56 3.92 4.67
N TRP A 47 10.56 4.37 3.90
CA TRP A 47 9.93 3.54 2.86
C TRP A 47 10.90 3.12 1.76
N LEU A 48 11.75 4.05 1.30
CA LEU A 48 12.80 3.73 0.34
C LEU A 48 13.76 2.68 0.90
N GLY A 49 14.21 2.86 2.15
CA GLY A 49 15.08 1.91 2.83
C GLY A 49 14.44 0.53 3.00
N TYR A 50 13.15 0.50 3.33
CA TYR A 50 12.36 -0.72 3.51
C TYR A 50 12.20 -1.50 2.20
N VAL A 51 11.85 -0.81 1.12
CA VAL A 51 11.76 -1.37 -0.24
C VAL A 51 13.09 -1.98 -0.69
N MET A 52 14.21 -1.30 -0.43
CA MET A 52 15.54 -1.83 -0.76
C MET A 52 15.90 -3.05 0.12
N PHE A 53 15.61 -2.98 1.42
CA PHE A 53 15.87 -4.09 2.34
C PHE A 53 15.08 -5.34 1.95
N LEU A 54 13.77 -5.22 1.74
CA LEU A 54 12.92 -6.34 1.35
C LEU A 54 13.34 -6.97 0.04
N ASP A 55 13.71 -6.18 -0.97
CA ASP A 55 14.13 -6.71 -2.26
C ASP A 55 15.34 -7.64 -2.12
N ALA A 56 16.33 -7.23 -1.34
CA ALA A 56 17.52 -8.02 -1.06
C ALA A 56 17.22 -9.30 -0.29
N VAL A 57 16.27 -9.26 0.66
CA VAL A 57 15.78 -10.45 1.38
C VAL A 57 15.11 -11.42 0.41
N ILE A 58 14.17 -10.93 -0.40
CA ILE A 58 13.45 -11.75 -1.39
C ILE A 58 14.43 -12.36 -2.40
N PHE A 59 15.38 -11.58 -2.90
CA PHE A 59 16.40 -12.07 -3.82
C PHE A 59 17.24 -13.19 -3.18
N LYS A 60 17.64 -13.03 -1.91
CA LYS A 60 18.38 -14.05 -1.16
C LYS A 60 17.58 -15.35 -1.03
N LEU A 61 16.27 -15.26 -0.85
CA LEU A 61 15.39 -16.42 -0.62
C LEU A 61 15.06 -17.20 -1.90
N LYS A 62 14.83 -16.52 -3.04
CA LYS A 62 14.37 -17.20 -4.28
C LYS A 62 15.07 -16.79 -5.58
N GLY A 63 16.09 -15.93 -5.53
CA GLY A 63 16.87 -15.51 -6.69
C GLY A 63 16.16 -14.58 -7.68
N ASN A 64 14.91 -14.22 -7.40
CA ASN A 64 14.08 -13.34 -8.23
C ASN A 64 13.40 -12.29 -7.34
N SER A 65 13.62 -11.00 -7.61
CA SER A 65 13.07 -9.89 -6.84
C SER A 65 12.72 -8.69 -7.73
N LEU A 66 12.07 -7.68 -7.16
CA LEU A 66 11.49 -6.57 -7.89
C LEU A 66 12.56 -5.64 -8.50
N LEU A 67 13.54 -5.19 -7.70
CA LEU A 67 14.62 -4.28 -8.12
C LEU A 67 15.75 -5.01 -8.85
N CYS A 68 15.94 -6.32 -8.64
CA CYS A 68 16.97 -7.04 -9.38
C CYS A 68 16.50 -7.50 -10.75
N ASN A 69 15.29 -8.08 -10.84
CA ASN A 69 14.84 -8.83 -12.01
C ASN A 69 13.65 -8.16 -12.72
N ARG A 70 12.79 -7.46 -11.97
CA ARG A 70 11.52 -6.91 -12.48
C ARG A 70 11.46 -5.37 -12.39
N ARG A 71 12.58 -4.70 -12.66
CA ARG A 71 12.73 -3.23 -12.53
C ARG A 71 11.66 -2.43 -13.28
N ARG A 72 11.22 -2.93 -14.43
CA ARG A 72 10.14 -2.29 -15.18
C ARG A 72 8.83 -2.28 -14.37
N GLU A 73 8.53 -3.36 -13.65
CA GLU A 73 7.36 -3.41 -12.76
C GLU A 73 7.52 -2.41 -11.60
N PHE A 74 8.71 -2.31 -11.01
CA PHE A 74 9.00 -1.31 -9.98
C PHE A 74 8.70 0.12 -10.45
N TYR A 75 9.25 0.53 -11.60
CA TYR A 75 9.05 1.88 -12.13
C TYR A 75 7.62 2.16 -12.57
N ILE A 76 6.83 1.13 -12.91
CA ILE A 76 5.39 1.28 -13.18
C ILE A 76 4.61 1.44 -11.86
N GLN A 77 4.99 0.71 -10.81
CA GLN A 77 4.31 0.79 -9.52
C GLN A 77 4.40 2.18 -8.90
N ILE A 78 5.51 2.91 -9.06
CA ILE A 78 5.67 4.26 -8.49
C ILE A 78 4.56 5.24 -8.93
N PRO A 79 4.38 5.55 -10.23
CA PRO A 79 3.34 6.49 -10.66
C PRO A 79 1.92 5.96 -10.41
N LEU A 80 1.69 4.65 -10.50
CA LEU A 80 0.39 4.05 -10.16
C LEU A 80 0.09 4.18 -8.67
N SER A 81 1.10 4.04 -7.82
CA SER A 81 0.98 4.19 -6.37
C SER A 81 0.57 5.60 -5.99
N ILE A 82 1.22 6.60 -6.61
CA ILE A 82 0.86 8.02 -6.44
C ILE A 82 -0.57 8.25 -6.93
N ALA A 83 -0.88 7.82 -8.17
CA ALA A 83 -2.20 8.03 -8.75
C ALA A 83 -3.33 7.43 -7.90
N PHE A 84 -3.11 6.23 -7.35
CA PHE A 84 -4.11 5.57 -6.52
C PHE A 84 -4.25 6.26 -5.15
N TRP A 85 -3.14 6.65 -4.51
CA TRP A 85 -3.21 7.42 -3.25
C TRP A 85 -3.94 8.76 -3.42
N LEU A 86 -3.73 9.44 -4.55
CA LEU A 86 -4.40 10.72 -4.85
C LEU A 86 -5.93 10.60 -4.94
N LEU A 87 -6.48 9.40 -5.20
CA LEU A 87 -7.92 9.19 -5.08
C LEU A 87 -8.39 9.40 -3.63
N PHE A 88 -7.66 8.86 -2.65
CA PHE A 88 -7.99 9.05 -1.23
C PHE A 88 -7.79 10.50 -0.79
N GLU A 89 -6.76 11.17 -1.27
CA GLU A 89 -6.59 12.62 -1.07
C GLU A 89 -7.79 13.42 -1.60
N PHE A 90 -8.33 13.03 -2.76
CA PHE A 90 -9.53 13.66 -3.32
C PHE A 90 -10.74 13.50 -2.39
N TYR A 91 -10.99 12.30 -1.84
CA TYR A 91 -12.04 12.15 -0.82
C TYR A 91 -11.74 13.00 0.42
N ASN A 92 -10.48 13.06 0.84
CA ASN A 92 -10.09 13.78 2.03
C ASN A 92 -10.35 15.29 1.95
N LEU A 93 -10.43 15.87 0.75
CA LEU A 93 -10.87 17.27 0.56
C LEU A 93 -12.28 17.52 1.12
N HIS A 94 -13.14 16.50 1.09
CA HIS A 94 -14.52 16.57 1.61
C HIS A 94 -14.65 15.93 3.00
N LEU A 95 -14.06 14.74 3.17
CA LEU A 95 -14.17 13.96 4.40
C LEU A 95 -13.38 14.58 5.56
N VAL A 96 -12.19 15.13 5.25
CA VAL A 96 -11.26 15.74 6.22
C VAL A 96 -10.97 14.78 7.38
N ASN A 97 -10.52 13.57 7.02
CA ASN A 97 -10.18 12.49 7.95
C ASN A 97 -8.73 12.51 8.40
N TRP A 98 -7.85 13.16 7.64
CA TRP A 98 -6.48 13.46 8.05
C TRP A 98 -6.04 14.83 7.56
N GLU A 99 -5.05 15.39 8.25
CA GLU A 99 -4.36 16.62 7.86
C GLU A 99 -2.85 16.43 7.96
N TYR A 100 -2.09 17.20 7.16
CA TYR A 100 -0.64 17.17 7.19
C TYR A 100 -0.08 18.29 8.08
N GLN A 101 0.88 17.94 8.92
CA GLN A 101 1.59 18.87 9.80
C GLN A 101 3.09 18.82 9.52
N GLY A 102 3.78 19.95 9.77
CA GLY A 102 5.25 20.04 9.67
C GLY A 102 5.83 19.94 8.26
N LEU A 103 5.00 20.05 7.21
CA LEU A 103 5.43 19.96 5.82
C LEU A 103 6.43 21.07 5.41
N PRO A 104 7.35 20.78 4.47
CA PRO A 104 8.24 21.78 3.89
C PRO A 104 7.48 22.96 3.26
N LYS A 105 7.97 24.18 3.48
CA LYS A 105 7.44 25.39 2.81
C LYS A 105 7.84 25.47 1.33
N ASN A 106 8.97 24.86 0.96
CA ASN A 106 9.42 24.83 -0.42
C ASN A 106 8.56 23.84 -1.22
N LYS A 107 7.91 24.32 -2.28
CA LYS A 107 6.98 23.52 -3.09
C LYS A 107 7.66 22.34 -3.79
N ILE A 108 8.91 22.51 -4.25
CA ILE A 108 9.65 21.42 -4.91
C ILE A 108 9.98 20.34 -3.89
N GLU A 109 10.47 20.75 -2.72
CA GLU A 109 10.77 19.84 -1.60
C GLU A 109 9.52 19.05 -1.18
N LEU A 110 8.39 19.76 -1.03
CA LEU A 110 7.09 19.17 -0.71
C LEU A 110 6.66 18.13 -1.76
N CYS A 111 6.67 18.49 -3.04
CA CYS A 111 6.26 17.59 -4.12
C CYS A 111 7.14 16.34 -4.19
N LEU A 112 8.45 16.49 -4.00
CA LEU A 112 9.38 15.35 -3.99
C LEU A 112 9.16 14.46 -2.77
N GLY A 113 8.98 15.03 -1.57
CA GLY A 113 8.72 14.29 -0.36
C GLY A 113 7.41 13.50 -0.43
N MET A 114 6.32 14.15 -0.82
CA MET A 114 5.02 13.49 -0.98
C MET A 114 5.04 12.47 -2.13
N GLY A 115 5.63 12.83 -3.28
CA GLY A 115 5.74 11.93 -4.42
C GLY A 115 6.51 10.65 -4.10
N LEU A 116 7.60 10.75 -3.34
CA LEU A 116 8.34 9.57 -2.87
C LEU A 116 7.55 8.79 -1.81
N ALA A 117 6.93 9.45 -0.84
CA ALA A 117 6.15 8.76 0.19
C ALA A 117 5.00 7.96 -0.43
N PHE A 118 4.20 8.58 -1.30
CA PHE A 118 3.08 7.94 -1.98
C PHE A 118 3.54 6.92 -3.02
N GLY A 119 4.65 7.20 -3.70
CA GLY A 119 5.23 6.31 -4.72
C GLY A 119 5.72 4.97 -4.17
N MET A 120 6.09 4.91 -2.88
CA MET A 120 6.63 3.71 -2.24
C MET A 120 5.59 2.82 -1.56
N ILE A 121 4.32 3.25 -1.45
CA ILE A 121 3.24 2.46 -0.86
C ILE A 121 3.07 1.13 -1.61
N MET A 122 2.81 1.17 -2.92
CA MET A 122 2.59 -0.04 -3.72
C MET A 122 3.82 -0.97 -3.74
N PRO A 123 5.06 -0.48 -4.02
CA PRO A 123 6.24 -1.32 -3.95
C PRO A 123 6.49 -1.94 -2.58
N GLY A 124 6.33 -1.18 -1.49
CA GLY A 124 6.52 -1.68 -0.13
C GLY A 124 5.51 -2.78 0.21
N MET A 125 4.26 -2.57 -0.14
CA MET A 125 3.16 -3.50 0.13
C MET A 125 3.27 -4.79 -0.67
N PHE A 126 3.51 -4.69 -1.98
CA PHE A 126 3.64 -5.88 -2.84
C PHE A 126 4.89 -6.69 -2.51
N GLN A 127 6.01 -6.06 -2.18
CA GLN A 127 7.19 -6.81 -1.73
C GLN A 127 6.96 -7.48 -0.37
N THR A 128 6.23 -6.84 0.54
CA THR A 128 5.87 -7.47 1.82
C THR A 128 5.00 -8.71 1.58
N ALA A 129 3.99 -8.61 0.71
CA ALA A 129 3.15 -9.74 0.32
C ALA A 129 3.98 -10.85 -0.35
N GLU A 130 4.89 -10.47 -1.25
CA GLU A 130 5.78 -11.40 -1.94
C GLU A 130 6.74 -12.11 -0.99
N LEU A 131 7.25 -11.43 0.05
CA LEU A 131 8.06 -12.05 1.08
C LEU A 131 7.23 -13.10 1.83
N ILE A 132 6.01 -12.77 2.25
CA ILE A 132 5.11 -13.69 2.93
C ILE A 132 4.80 -14.92 2.06
N GLU A 133 4.53 -14.72 0.78
CA GLU A 133 4.33 -15.82 -0.18
C GLU A 133 5.59 -16.67 -0.34
N THR A 134 6.76 -16.03 -0.41
CA THR A 134 8.06 -16.72 -0.52
C THR A 134 8.36 -17.57 0.72
N LEU A 135 7.93 -17.11 1.90
CA LEU A 135 7.99 -17.86 3.16
C LEU A 135 6.90 -18.93 3.29
N ARG A 136 5.97 -19.01 2.33
CA ARG A 136 4.92 -20.04 2.23
C ARG A 136 4.00 -20.09 3.45
N LEU A 137 3.84 -18.98 4.16
CA LEU A 137 3.09 -18.94 5.43
C LEU A 137 1.63 -19.37 5.27
N PHE A 138 1.05 -19.13 4.09
CA PHE A 138 -0.36 -19.37 3.81
C PHE A 138 -0.65 -20.45 2.76
N GLU A 139 0.35 -21.21 2.29
CA GLU A 139 0.16 -22.23 1.24
C GLU A 139 -0.82 -23.34 1.63
N ARG A 140 -0.90 -23.65 2.93
CA ARG A 140 -1.77 -24.70 3.47
C ARG A 140 -3.25 -24.28 3.57
N PHE A 141 -3.55 -22.98 3.51
CA PHE A 141 -4.92 -22.51 3.63
C PHE A 141 -5.62 -22.59 2.28
N ARG A 142 -6.63 -23.44 2.23
CA ARG A 142 -7.47 -23.65 1.05
C ARG A 142 -8.93 -23.65 1.47
N ILE A 143 -9.78 -23.25 0.53
CA ILE A 143 -11.23 -23.30 0.68
C ILE A 143 -11.81 -24.16 -0.43
N SER A 144 -13.07 -24.57 -0.27
CA SER A 144 -13.84 -25.11 -1.39
C SER A 144 -13.91 -24.10 -2.52
N SER A 145 -13.69 -24.55 -3.75
CA SER A 145 -13.81 -23.71 -4.94
C SER A 145 -15.12 -22.93 -4.93
N LEU A 146 -15.01 -21.60 -4.94
CA LEU A 146 -16.17 -20.73 -5.04
C LEU A 146 -16.59 -20.62 -6.52
N HIS A 147 -17.89 -20.59 -6.80
CA HIS A 147 -18.36 -20.32 -8.16
C HIS A 147 -18.67 -18.83 -8.32
N VAL A 148 -17.89 -18.12 -9.14
CA VAL A 148 -18.12 -16.69 -9.39
C VAL A 148 -19.18 -16.54 -10.48
N SER A 149 -20.43 -16.38 -10.05
CA SER A 149 -21.54 -16.12 -10.96
C SER A 149 -21.58 -14.67 -11.46
N ASN A 150 -22.21 -14.44 -12.61
CA ASN A 150 -22.50 -13.09 -13.12
C ASN A 150 -23.22 -12.22 -12.08
N ARG A 151 -24.08 -12.80 -11.24
CA ARG A 151 -24.77 -12.08 -10.17
C ARG A 151 -23.77 -11.47 -9.17
N VAL A 152 -22.75 -12.24 -8.77
CA VAL A 152 -21.70 -11.75 -7.86
C VAL A 152 -20.94 -10.60 -8.51
N ILE A 153 -20.53 -10.75 -9.76
CA ILE A 153 -19.80 -9.71 -10.53
C ILE A 153 -20.61 -8.40 -10.58
N TYR A 154 -21.84 -8.44 -11.08
CA TYR A 154 -22.66 -7.23 -11.22
C TYR A 154 -23.06 -6.63 -9.88
N SER A 155 -23.40 -7.46 -8.88
CA SER A 155 -23.74 -6.96 -7.54
C SER A 155 -22.55 -6.27 -6.87
N SER A 156 -21.34 -6.80 -7.05
CA SER A 156 -20.11 -6.22 -6.53
C SER A 156 -19.84 -4.86 -7.17
N ILE A 157 -19.96 -4.75 -8.51
CA ILE A 157 -19.75 -3.48 -9.20
C ILE A 157 -20.78 -2.43 -8.75
N VAL A 158 -22.07 -2.78 -8.67
CA VAL A 158 -23.12 -1.85 -8.24
C VAL A 158 -22.93 -1.42 -6.78
N LEU A 159 -22.62 -2.35 -5.89
CA LEU A 159 -22.36 -2.05 -4.48
C LEU A 159 -21.10 -1.20 -4.31
N GLY A 160 -20.03 -1.55 -5.03
CA GLY A 160 -18.79 -0.78 -5.05
C GLY A 160 -19.01 0.64 -5.57
N PHE A 161 -19.81 0.82 -6.63
CA PHE A 161 -20.20 2.14 -7.13
C PHE A 161 -20.92 2.95 -6.05
N PHE A 162 -21.87 2.35 -5.33
CA PHE A 162 -22.54 3.01 -4.21
C PHE A 162 -21.54 3.38 -3.10
N PHE A 163 -20.61 2.49 -2.77
CA PHE A 163 -19.60 2.71 -1.72
C PHE A 163 -18.67 3.88 -2.03
N ILE A 164 -18.28 4.06 -3.30
CA ILE A 164 -17.43 5.18 -3.70
C ILE A 164 -18.23 6.49 -3.88
N MET A 165 -19.49 6.43 -4.31
CA MET A 165 -20.29 7.63 -4.58
C MET A 165 -20.96 8.20 -3.33
N ALA A 166 -21.45 7.36 -2.42
CA ALA A 166 -22.17 7.83 -1.23
C ALA A 166 -21.36 8.83 -0.38
N PRO A 167 -20.05 8.63 -0.11
CA PRO A 167 -19.25 9.61 0.63
C PRO A 167 -19.10 10.97 -0.07
N LEU A 168 -19.23 11.03 -1.41
CA LEU A 168 -19.12 12.28 -2.18
C LEU A 168 -20.43 13.05 -2.28
N LEU A 169 -21.56 12.35 -2.20
CA LEU A 169 -22.88 12.93 -2.43
C LEU A 169 -23.58 13.40 -1.14
N ILE A 170 -23.13 12.92 0.02
CA ILE A 170 -23.72 13.25 1.32
C ILE A 170 -22.95 14.41 1.95
N SER A 171 -23.64 15.18 2.82
CA SER A 171 -23.00 16.25 3.58
C SER A 171 -21.84 15.75 4.42
N ARG A 172 -20.86 16.63 4.62
CA ARG A 172 -19.62 16.33 5.34
C ARG A 172 -19.86 15.73 6.73
N ASP A 173 -20.89 16.20 7.44
CA ASP A 173 -21.21 15.76 8.80
C ASP A 173 -21.40 14.24 8.92
N TYR A 174 -21.96 13.61 7.88
CA TYR A 174 -22.11 12.15 7.81
C TYR A 174 -20.99 11.50 7.00
N ALA A 175 -20.53 12.15 5.93
CA ALA A 175 -19.55 11.59 5.02
C ALA A 175 -18.24 11.21 5.73
N GLN A 176 -17.81 11.98 6.72
CA GLN A 176 -16.61 11.69 7.54
C GLN A 176 -16.61 10.30 8.21
N TYR A 177 -17.78 9.67 8.40
CA TYR A 177 -17.91 8.31 8.94
C TYR A 177 -17.89 7.21 7.87
N LEU A 178 -18.04 7.57 6.58
CA LEU A 178 -18.19 6.62 5.47
C LEU A 178 -16.86 6.21 4.83
N PHE A 179 -15.73 6.55 5.44
CA PHE A 179 -14.41 6.24 4.89
C PHE A 179 -14.18 4.75 4.69
N GLY A 180 -14.72 3.89 5.56
CA GLY A 180 -14.65 2.44 5.39
C GLY A 180 -15.30 1.95 4.08
N LEU A 181 -16.28 2.68 3.54
CA LEU A 181 -16.86 2.37 2.23
C LEU A 181 -15.87 2.67 1.11
N VAL A 182 -15.10 3.78 1.21
CA VAL A 182 -14.07 4.12 0.22
C VAL A 182 -13.00 3.03 0.15
N TRP A 183 -12.59 2.47 1.30
CA TRP A 183 -11.53 1.44 1.43
C TRP A 183 -11.95 0.02 1.03
N THR A 184 -13.20 -0.15 0.63
CA THR A 184 -13.72 -1.44 0.14
C THR A 184 -14.38 -1.31 -1.22
N GLY A 185 -14.85 -0.12 -1.57
CA GLY A 185 -15.54 0.16 -2.82
C GLY A 185 -14.65 -0.05 -4.05
N TYR A 186 -13.36 0.28 -3.99
CA TYR A 186 -12.47 0.07 -5.13
C TYR A 186 -12.20 -1.39 -5.41
N VAL A 187 -12.00 -2.24 -4.38
CA VAL A 187 -11.94 -3.71 -4.58
C VAL A 187 -13.20 -4.18 -5.27
N MET A 188 -14.38 -3.78 -4.78
CA MET A 188 -15.66 -4.24 -5.30
C MET A 188 -15.92 -3.88 -6.77
N ILE A 189 -15.28 -2.81 -7.27
CA ILE A 189 -15.36 -2.42 -8.69
C ILE A 189 -14.25 -3.08 -9.51
N PHE A 190 -12.99 -2.93 -9.09
CA PHE A 190 -11.84 -3.33 -9.89
C PHE A 190 -11.70 -4.84 -10.00
N GLU A 191 -11.91 -5.56 -8.91
CA GLU A 191 -11.68 -7.00 -8.86
C GLU A 191 -12.60 -7.79 -9.82
N PRO A 192 -13.93 -7.55 -9.87
CA PRO A 192 -14.79 -8.20 -10.86
C PRO A 192 -14.46 -7.85 -12.32
N ILE A 193 -13.99 -6.62 -12.58
CA ILE A 193 -13.56 -6.19 -13.93
C ILE A 193 -12.30 -6.97 -14.33
N VAL A 194 -11.29 -7.00 -13.46
CA VAL A 194 -10.04 -7.73 -13.70
C VAL A 194 -10.31 -9.22 -13.91
N TYR A 195 -11.18 -9.81 -13.07
CA TYR A 195 -11.63 -11.19 -13.19
C TYR A 195 -12.28 -11.46 -14.57
N SER A 196 -13.26 -10.64 -14.96
CA SER A 196 -14.01 -10.80 -16.21
C SER A 196 -13.13 -10.60 -17.46
N SER A 197 -12.12 -9.73 -17.37
CA SER A 197 -11.12 -9.51 -18.42
C SER A 197 -10.00 -10.55 -18.43
N LYS A 198 -10.13 -11.62 -17.65
CA LYS A 198 -9.18 -12.72 -17.51
C LYS A 198 -7.80 -12.34 -16.97
N GLY A 199 -7.67 -11.20 -16.29
CA GLY A 199 -6.45 -10.77 -15.62
C GLY A 199 -6.10 -11.61 -14.38
N ASN A 200 -5.00 -11.24 -13.71
CA ASN A 200 -4.66 -11.82 -12.42
C ASN A 200 -5.58 -11.24 -11.35
N SER A 201 -6.42 -12.09 -10.77
CA SER A 201 -7.56 -11.69 -9.94
C SER A 201 -7.59 -12.54 -8.66
N LEU A 202 -7.99 -11.91 -7.55
CA LEU A 202 -8.23 -12.55 -6.26
C LEU A 202 -9.48 -13.44 -6.29
N LEU A 203 -10.53 -13.05 -7.01
CA LEU A 203 -11.72 -13.88 -7.26
C LEU A 203 -11.34 -15.19 -7.95
N ARG A 204 -10.42 -15.15 -8.93
CA ARG A 204 -9.90 -16.37 -9.56
C ARG A 204 -9.14 -17.24 -8.57
N ASP A 205 -8.36 -16.64 -7.67
CA ASP A 205 -7.71 -17.41 -6.60
C ASP A 205 -8.74 -18.11 -5.69
N LEU A 206 -9.88 -17.46 -5.39
CA LEU A 206 -10.98 -18.07 -4.66
C LEU A 206 -11.67 -19.20 -5.44
N GLU A 207 -11.85 -19.08 -6.76
CA GLU A 207 -12.39 -20.17 -7.59
C GLU A 207 -11.48 -21.39 -7.58
N GLU A 208 -10.17 -21.16 -7.59
CA GLU A 208 -9.16 -22.21 -7.51
C GLU A 208 -8.89 -22.69 -6.07
N GLY A 209 -9.63 -22.17 -5.09
CA GLY A 209 -9.53 -22.52 -3.67
C GLY A 209 -8.21 -22.07 -3.01
N ARG A 210 -7.46 -21.15 -3.63
CA ARG A 210 -6.18 -20.63 -3.15
C ARG A 210 -6.37 -19.38 -2.29
N LEU A 211 -6.00 -19.45 -1.01
CA LEU A 211 -6.00 -18.27 -0.14
C LEU A 211 -4.63 -17.61 0.05
N SER A 212 -3.55 -18.26 -0.41
CA SER A 212 -2.19 -17.82 -0.11
C SER A 212 -1.94 -16.35 -0.46
N ARG A 213 -2.29 -15.92 -1.69
CA ARG A 213 -2.12 -14.54 -2.14
C ARG A 213 -3.01 -13.55 -1.37
N ILE A 214 -4.28 -13.90 -1.20
CA ILE A 214 -5.27 -13.05 -0.52
C ILE A 214 -4.81 -12.75 0.92
N LEU A 215 -4.41 -13.79 1.65
CA LEU A 215 -3.92 -13.66 3.02
C LEU A 215 -2.56 -12.96 3.06
N SER A 216 -1.67 -13.22 2.10
CA SER A 216 -0.38 -12.55 2.02
C SER A 216 -0.51 -11.05 1.81
N LEU A 217 -1.40 -10.62 0.89
CA LEU A 217 -1.74 -9.21 0.70
C LEU A 217 -2.37 -8.61 1.96
N PHE A 218 -3.34 -9.30 2.55
CA PHE A 218 -4.05 -8.81 3.74
C PHE A 218 -3.10 -8.57 4.91
N ILE A 219 -2.21 -9.53 5.19
CA ILE A 219 -1.20 -9.39 6.26
C ILE A 219 -0.12 -8.38 5.89
N ALA A 220 0.28 -8.30 4.61
CA ALA A 220 1.18 -7.25 4.15
C ALA A 220 0.61 -5.86 4.37
N GLY A 221 -0.70 -5.69 4.14
CA GLY A 221 -1.44 -4.48 4.46
C GLY A 221 -1.25 -4.06 5.92
N TYR A 222 -1.49 -4.97 6.87
CA TYR A 222 -1.28 -4.68 8.30
C TYR A 222 0.18 -4.41 8.68
N ILE A 223 1.13 -5.17 8.16
CA ILE A 223 2.56 -4.94 8.43
C ILE A 223 2.96 -3.55 7.92
N CYS A 224 2.60 -3.23 6.68
CA CYS A 224 2.89 -1.92 6.09
C CYS A 224 2.16 -0.80 6.82
N GLY A 225 0.91 -0.99 7.22
CA GLY A 225 0.14 -0.01 8.00
C GLY A 225 0.72 0.24 9.38
N PHE A 226 1.20 -0.80 10.05
CA PHE A 226 1.91 -0.65 11.33
C PHE A 226 3.21 0.13 11.16
N LEU A 227 4.03 -0.20 10.14
CA LEU A 227 5.27 0.53 9.85
C LEU A 227 5.02 1.98 9.44
N TRP A 228 3.98 2.21 8.64
CA TRP A 228 3.48 3.53 8.23
C TRP A 228 3.21 4.40 9.47
N GLU A 229 2.43 3.88 10.42
CA GLU A 229 2.10 4.59 11.65
C GLU A 229 3.29 4.76 12.59
N PHE A 230 4.14 3.74 12.69
CA PHE A 230 5.36 3.80 13.50
C PHE A 230 6.28 4.94 13.03
N TRP A 231 6.58 5.03 11.74
CA TRP A 231 7.44 6.10 11.22
C TRP A 231 6.77 7.47 11.22
N ASN A 232 5.45 7.53 11.00
CA ASN A 232 4.70 8.77 11.00
C ASN A 232 4.64 9.42 12.40
N TYR A 233 4.50 8.62 13.46
CA TYR A 233 4.35 9.12 14.83
C TYR A 233 5.47 10.06 15.27
N TRP A 234 6.71 9.69 14.94
CA TRP A 234 7.92 10.40 15.36
C TRP A 234 8.37 11.49 14.37
N ALA A 235 7.82 11.50 13.16
CA ALA A 235 8.26 12.38 12.08
C ALA A 235 7.88 13.84 12.34
N VAL A 236 8.73 14.76 11.85
CA VAL A 236 8.41 16.20 11.83
C VAL A 236 7.28 16.47 10.84
N SER A 237 7.43 15.96 9.62
CA SER A 237 6.36 15.96 8.62
C SER A 237 5.52 14.71 8.81
N LYS A 238 4.27 14.87 9.24
CA LYS A 238 3.39 13.74 9.52
C LYS A 238 1.94 14.03 9.14
N TRP A 239 1.15 12.98 8.91
CA TRP A 239 -0.30 13.10 8.94
C TRP A 239 -0.81 12.89 10.36
N VAL A 240 -1.87 13.61 10.69
CA VAL A 240 -2.61 13.47 11.94
C VAL A 240 -4.06 13.15 11.60
N TYR A 241 -4.60 12.12 12.24
CA TYR A 241 -5.97 11.68 12.00
C TYR A 241 -6.96 12.57 12.75
N THR A 242 -7.89 13.14 12.00
CA THR A 242 -9.01 13.96 12.48
C THR A 242 -10.33 13.20 12.48
N ALA A 243 -10.32 11.93 12.01
CA ALA A 243 -11.46 11.05 11.91
C ALA A 243 -12.32 11.04 13.21
N PRO A 244 -13.65 11.03 13.10
CA PRO A 244 -14.54 11.30 14.22
C PRO A 244 -14.68 10.13 15.21
N PHE A 245 -14.22 8.93 14.86
CA PHE A 245 -14.45 7.71 15.62
C PHE A 245 -13.23 7.27 16.46
N MET A 246 -13.49 6.70 17.64
CA MET A 246 -12.50 6.11 18.55
C MET A 246 -11.27 6.99 18.83
N LYS A 247 -11.46 8.30 19.00
CA LYS A 247 -10.37 9.26 19.20
C LYS A 247 -9.50 8.96 20.42
N ASP A 248 -10.07 8.33 21.45
CA ASP A 248 -9.39 8.07 22.72
C ASP A 248 -8.64 6.74 22.77
N VAL A 249 -8.83 5.87 21.76
CA VAL A 249 -8.19 4.56 21.69
C VAL A 249 -7.35 4.48 20.42
N LYS A 250 -6.08 4.86 20.55
CA LYS A 250 -5.13 4.99 19.44
C LYS A 250 -3.90 4.11 19.63
N ILE A 251 -3.36 3.62 18.52
CA ILE A 251 -2.01 3.08 18.43
C ILE A 251 -1.26 4.05 17.52
N PHE A 252 -0.24 4.72 18.04
CA PHE A 252 0.38 5.89 17.39
C PHE A 252 -0.63 7.02 17.14
N GLU A 253 -0.68 7.59 15.93
CA GLU A 253 -1.65 8.64 15.58
C GLU A 253 -3.03 8.06 15.22
N MET A 254 -3.08 6.81 14.74
CA MET A 254 -4.29 6.20 14.21
C MET A 254 -5.23 5.63 15.29
N PRO A 255 -6.53 5.92 15.21
CA PRO A 255 -7.56 5.18 15.96
C PRO A 255 -7.52 3.69 15.62
N ILE A 256 -7.77 2.81 16.59
CA ILE A 256 -7.72 1.35 16.36
C ILE A 256 -8.64 0.91 15.21
N ALA A 257 -9.83 1.50 15.08
CA ALA A 257 -10.74 1.22 13.97
C ALA A 257 -10.12 1.52 12.60
N GLY A 258 -9.22 2.50 12.51
CA GLY A 258 -8.48 2.82 11.29
C GLY A 258 -7.61 1.66 10.81
N PHE A 259 -7.01 0.90 11.73
CA PHE A 259 -6.15 -0.24 11.37
C PHE A 259 -6.92 -1.31 10.60
N LEU A 260 -8.23 -1.43 10.79
CA LEU A 260 -9.07 -2.39 10.06
C LEU A 260 -9.02 -2.17 8.54
N GLY A 261 -8.74 -0.94 8.09
CA GLY A 261 -8.60 -0.61 6.67
C GLY A 261 -7.32 -1.16 6.04
N PHE A 262 -6.22 -1.31 6.79
CA PHE A 262 -4.92 -1.63 6.20
C PHE A 262 -4.87 -2.97 5.49
N GLY A 263 -5.59 -3.98 5.98
CA GLY A 263 -5.66 -5.29 5.31
C GLY A 263 -6.31 -5.19 3.93
N PRO A 264 -7.59 -4.77 3.81
CA PRO A 264 -8.27 -4.60 2.54
C PRO A 264 -7.60 -3.62 1.58
N PHE A 265 -6.91 -2.60 2.10
CA PHE A 265 -6.15 -1.64 1.31
C PHE A 265 -5.13 -2.29 0.37
N ALA A 266 -4.51 -3.38 0.79
CA ALA A 266 -3.59 -4.13 -0.06
C ALA A 266 -4.27 -4.84 -1.23
N TRP A 267 -5.50 -5.28 -1.04
CA TRP A 267 -6.31 -5.81 -2.14
C TRP A 267 -6.67 -4.69 -3.12
N GLU A 268 -7.00 -3.48 -2.66
CA GLU A 268 -7.29 -2.34 -3.54
C GLU A 268 -6.11 -2.00 -4.45
N TYR A 269 -4.92 -1.87 -3.89
CA TYR A 269 -3.69 -1.66 -4.66
C TYR A 269 -3.44 -2.77 -5.68
N PHE A 270 -3.63 -4.04 -5.28
CA PHE A 270 -3.48 -5.20 -6.16
C PHE A 270 -4.45 -5.14 -7.35
N CYS A 271 -5.74 -4.93 -7.08
CA CYS A 271 -6.78 -4.87 -8.11
C CYS A 271 -6.55 -3.67 -9.05
N PHE A 272 -6.19 -2.51 -8.51
CA PHE A 272 -5.88 -1.32 -9.31
C PHE A 272 -4.66 -1.56 -10.23
N TYR A 273 -3.57 -2.13 -9.70
CA TYR A 273 -2.39 -2.45 -10.48
C TYR A 273 -2.70 -3.41 -11.65
N HIS A 274 -3.49 -4.45 -11.38
CA HIS A 274 -3.87 -5.41 -12.41
C HIS A 274 -4.87 -4.86 -13.42
N LEU A 275 -5.77 -3.97 -13.00
CA LEU A 275 -6.64 -3.21 -13.91
C LEU A 275 -5.81 -2.38 -14.90
N CYS A 276 -4.83 -1.63 -14.41
CA CYS A 276 -3.94 -0.83 -15.27
C CYS A 276 -3.11 -1.69 -16.23
N LYS A 277 -2.69 -2.90 -15.81
CA LYS A 277 -2.00 -3.84 -16.71
C LYS A 277 -2.86 -4.30 -17.87
N LEU A 278 -4.17 -4.49 -17.67
CA LEU A 278 -5.10 -4.87 -18.74
C LEU A 278 -5.18 -3.79 -19.82
N VAL A 279 -5.35 -2.53 -19.41
CA VAL A 279 -5.42 -1.39 -20.35
C VAL A 279 -4.16 -1.32 -21.21
N ARG A 280 -2.98 -1.50 -20.59
CA ARG A 280 -1.72 -1.48 -21.31
C ARG A 280 -1.58 -2.62 -22.32
N GLN A 281 -2.06 -3.82 -22.01
CA GLN A 281 -2.02 -4.95 -22.93
C GLN A 281 -2.89 -4.70 -24.17
N VAL A 282 -4.09 -4.15 -23.97
CA VAL A 282 -4.98 -3.79 -25.09
C VAL A 282 -4.33 -2.73 -25.99
N SER A 283 -3.66 -1.73 -25.44
CA SER A 283 -2.95 -0.72 -26.23
C SER A 283 -1.77 -1.27 -27.03
N GLN A 284 -1.16 -2.37 -26.60
CA GLN A 284 -0.04 -3.01 -27.31
C GLN A 284 -0.50 -3.97 -28.42
N THR A 285 -1.70 -4.55 -28.30
CA THR A 285 -2.27 -5.43 -29.34
C THR A 285 -2.86 -4.65 -30.52
N ASN A 286 -3.19 -3.37 -30.30
CA ASN A 286 -3.78 -2.47 -31.31
C ASN A 286 -2.74 -1.57 -32.02
N GLN A 287 -1.44 -1.81 -31.81
CA GLN A 287 -0.32 -1.18 -32.53
C GLN A 287 0.40 -2.23 -33.36
#